data_AF-A0A3D4M8N0-F1
#
_entry.id   AF-A0A3D4M8N0-F1
#
_cell.length_a   1.000
_cell.length_b   1.000
_cell.length_c   1.000
_cell.angle_alpha   90.00
_cell.angle_beta   90.00
_cell.angle_gamma   90.00
#
_symmetry.space_group_name_H-M   'P 1'
#
loop_
_entity.id
_entity.type
_entity.pdbx_description
1 polymer ?
#
loop_
_entity_poly.entity_id
_entity_poly.type
_entity_poly.pdbx_seq_one_letter_code
_entity_poly.pdbx_strand_id
1 'polypeptide(L)'
;MFAQWSGTNPVTTNSDVGISTSSPAGYLHISPTYTGGVYPLALPLILADYNLFGSHITTFTATNYGRVGIGTASPSETCHVLGSTLLQGNTVIQGNLTVNNGTNNQFQVTSNGLLIARQVDVHLDPIPDYVFHAAFNKDSAALYSKAGNYKMLSLYEIDDFVKKHHHLPGIKSASQYESIGTVNLGELNAKLLEKIEELTLHTISQQREIDNLKDRLEKLETTSVAHNIQPYKSQSMTGVVLAAVAIFAIVIGSGRFSKLSKK
;
A
#
# COMPACT_ATOMS: atom_id res chain seq x y z
N MET A 1 -24.67 61.11 -25.86
CA MET A 1 -25.79 61.27 -24.91
C MET A 1 -26.23 59.86 -24.52
N PHE A 2 -25.58 59.27 -23.51
CA PHE A 2 -25.93 57.91 -23.05
C PHE A 2 -27.12 58.03 -22.10
N ALA A 3 -28.32 57.79 -22.61
CA ALA A 3 -29.47 57.58 -21.76
C ALA A 3 -29.48 56.12 -21.31
N GLN A 4 -29.59 55.87 -20.01
CA GLN A 4 -30.31 54.68 -19.55
C GLN A 4 -30.89 54.84 -18.14
N TRP A 5 -32.18 55.19 -18.13
CA TRP A 5 -33.13 54.97 -17.04
C TRP A 5 -34.54 55.01 -17.67
N SER A 6 -35.48 54.12 -17.29
CA SER A 6 -36.95 54.39 -17.31
C SER A 6 -37.80 53.16 -16.98
N GLY A 7 -38.15 53.03 -15.70
CA GLY A 7 -39.14 52.09 -15.14
C GLY A 7 -39.27 52.35 -13.65
N THR A 8 -40.45 52.14 -13.04
CA THR A 8 -40.71 52.50 -11.63
C THR A 8 -39.70 51.84 -10.71
N ASN A 9 -38.85 52.67 -10.14
CA ASN A 9 -37.84 52.31 -9.16
C ASN A 9 -38.28 52.97 -7.85
N PRO A 10 -39.32 52.44 -7.16
CA PRO A 10 -39.72 53.02 -5.89
C PRO A 10 -38.57 52.84 -4.93
N VAL A 11 -38.01 53.96 -4.47
CA VAL A 11 -37.40 53.99 -3.15
C VAL A 11 -38.59 54.08 -2.21
N THR A 12 -38.91 52.97 -1.54
CA THR A 12 -40.02 52.94 -0.59
C THR A 12 -39.63 53.73 0.67
N THR A 13 -40.59 54.06 1.53
CA THR A 13 -40.31 54.69 2.84
C THR A 13 -39.44 53.82 3.75
N ASN A 14 -39.23 52.56 3.39
CA ASN A 14 -38.37 51.61 4.09
C ASN A 14 -36.95 51.51 3.49
N SER A 15 -36.61 52.35 2.51
CA SER A 15 -35.30 52.40 1.83
C SER A 15 -34.96 51.20 0.93
N ASP A 16 -35.94 50.38 0.56
CA ASP A 16 -35.74 49.28 -0.39
C ASP A 16 -35.73 49.82 -1.83
N VAL A 17 -34.86 49.25 -2.68
CA VAL A 17 -34.73 49.61 -4.10
C VAL A 17 -35.25 48.49 -4.98
N GLY A 18 -36.29 48.78 -5.77
CA GLY A 18 -36.89 47.83 -6.72
C GLY A 18 -36.61 48.19 -8.18
N ILE A 19 -35.70 47.49 -8.85
CA ILE A 19 -35.53 47.67 -10.30
C ILE A 19 -36.61 46.85 -11.01
N SER A 20 -37.45 47.53 -11.80
CA SER A 20 -38.50 46.89 -12.59
C SER A 20 -39.58 46.16 -11.75
N THR A 21 -39.76 46.58 -10.50
CA THR A 21 -40.82 46.14 -9.58
C THR A 21 -41.24 47.29 -8.68
N SER A 22 -42.55 47.46 -8.50
CA SER A 22 -43.09 48.49 -7.60
C SER A 22 -43.20 48.05 -6.13
N SER A 23 -42.96 46.77 -5.85
CA SER A 23 -43.05 46.15 -4.52
C SER A 23 -41.82 45.27 -4.27
N PRO A 24 -40.66 45.86 -3.93
CA PRO A 24 -39.44 45.10 -3.63
C PRO A 24 -39.66 44.16 -2.42
N ALA A 25 -39.08 42.95 -2.49
CA ALA A 25 -39.20 41.92 -1.44
C ALA A 25 -37.98 41.86 -0.50
N GLY A 26 -37.04 42.79 -0.67
CA GLY A 26 -35.83 42.95 0.12
C GLY A 26 -35.09 44.24 -0.30
N TYR A 27 -33.97 44.54 0.36
CA TYR A 27 -33.24 45.81 0.19
C TYR A 27 -32.89 46.16 -1.26
N LEU A 28 -32.59 45.15 -2.08
CA LEU A 28 -32.46 45.28 -3.54
C LEU A 28 -33.22 44.14 -4.21
N HIS A 29 -34.29 44.47 -4.94
CA HIS A 29 -35.05 43.51 -5.75
C HIS A 29 -34.97 43.91 -7.22
N ILE A 30 -34.31 43.08 -8.02
CA ILE A 30 -34.28 43.22 -9.48
C ILE A 30 -35.22 42.17 -10.04
N SER A 31 -36.37 42.59 -10.55
CA SER A 31 -37.32 41.70 -11.23
C SER A 31 -37.30 42.01 -12.71
N PRO A 32 -37.22 41.03 -13.61
CA PRO A 32 -37.52 41.30 -15.01
C PRO A 32 -38.98 41.79 -15.08
N THR A 33 -39.23 43.02 -15.55
CA THR A 33 -40.59 43.54 -15.67
C THR A 33 -41.35 42.68 -16.67
N TYR A 34 -42.45 42.08 -16.23
CA TYR A 34 -43.48 41.56 -17.12
C TYR A 34 -44.49 42.66 -17.39
N THR A 35 -44.38 43.31 -18.55
CA THR A 35 -45.43 44.19 -19.08
C THR A 35 -45.73 43.78 -20.52
N GLY A 36 -46.63 42.81 -20.69
CA GLY A 36 -47.32 42.57 -21.96
C GLY A 36 -46.83 41.38 -22.80
N GLY A 37 -47.28 40.16 -22.45
CA GLY A 37 -47.76 39.15 -23.41
C GLY A 37 -46.79 38.50 -24.41
N VAL A 38 -45.55 38.95 -24.56
CA VAL A 38 -44.52 38.29 -25.38
C VAL A 38 -43.38 37.94 -24.46
N TYR A 39 -42.96 36.67 -24.39
CA TYR A 39 -41.81 36.23 -23.60
C TYR A 39 -40.57 36.99 -24.10
N PRO A 40 -40.05 38.01 -23.38
CA PRO A 40 -38.72 38.48 -23.75
C PRO A 40 -37.77 37.34 -23.39
N LEU A 41 -36.86 37.01 -24.31
CA LEU A 41 -35.68 36.20 -24.01
C LEU A 41 -35.10 36.72 -22.70
N ALA A 42 -35.32 35.99 -21.60
CA ALA A 42 -35.09 36.52 -20.27
C ALA A 42 -33.59 36.75 -20.10
N LEU A 43 -33.20 38.01 -20.15
CA LEU A 43 -31.81 38.41 -20.08
C LEU A 43 -31.29 38.16 -18.65
N PRO A 44 -30.09 37.59 -18.49
CA PRO A 44 -29.50 37.41 -17.17
C PRO A 44 -29.11 38.76 -16.55
N LEU A 45 -29.02 38.81 -15.21
CA LEU A 45 -28.29 39.87 -14.53
C LEU A 45 -26.80 39.65 -14.78
N ILE A 46 -26.14 40.61 -15.42
CA ILE A 46 -24.70 40.58 -15.71
C ILE A 46 -24.02 41.72 -14.96
N LEU A 47 -23.04 41.37 -14.13
CA LEU A 47 -22.02 42.29 -13.64
C LEU A 47 -20.73 41.97 -14.41
N ALA A 48 -20.38 42.85 -15.33
CA ALA A 48 -19.18 42.74 -16.13
C ALA A 48 -18.34 44.01 -15.99
N ASP A 49 -17.03 43.85 -15.97
CA ASP A 49 -16.10 44.97 -16.07
C ASP A 49 -15.66 45.15 -17.53
N TYR A 50 -15.40 46.40 -17.91
CA TYR A 50 -14.85 46.74 -19.21
C TYR A 50 -13.33 46.80 -19.10
N ASN A 51 -12.65 45.89 -19.79
CA ASN A 51 -11.23 46.10 -20.04
C ASN A 51 -11.03 47.30 -20.98
N LEU A 52 -9.86 47.94 -20.92
CA LEU A 52 -9.45 49.08 -21.78
C LEU A 52 -9.56 48.80 -23.30
N PHE A 53 -9.80 47.55 -23.69
CA PHE A 53 -9.99 47.07 -25.07
C PHE A 53 -11.45 46.77 -25.43
N GLY A 54 -12.43 47.13 -24.59
CA GLY A 54 -13.86 46.94 -24.88
C GLY A 54 -14.37 45.49 -24.74
N SER A 55 -13.54 44.58 -24.24
CA SER A 55 -13.94 43.19 -24.00
C SER A 55 -14.53 43.03 -22.60
N HIS A 56 -15.72 42.46 -22.53
CA HIS A 56 -16.42 42.17 -21.27
C HIS A 56 -15.78 40.97 -20.58
N ILE A 57 -15.17 41.20 -19.42
CA ILE A 57 -14.95 40.12 -18.46
C ILE A 57 -16.21 40.02 -17.61
N THR A 58 -16.97 38.95 -17.82
CA THR A 58 -18.15 38.69 -17.02
C THR A 58 -17.71 38.25 -15.63
N THR A 59 -17.76 39.17 -14.67
CA THR A 59 -17.35 38.89 -13.29
C THR A 59 -18.40 38.04 -12.59
N PHE A 60 -19.68 38.37 -12.76
CA PHE A 60 -20.81 37.64 -12.19
C PHE A 60 -22.01 37.63 -13.13
N THR A 61 -22.70 36.51 -13.22
CA THR A 61 -23.96 36.36 -13.97
C THR A 61 -24.97 35.57 -13.16
N ALA A 62 -26.19 36.08 -13.02
CA ALA A 62 -27.33 35.31 -12.53
C ALA A 62 -28.36 35.14 -13.65
N THR A 63 -28.60 33.89 -14.05
CA THR A 63 -29.53 33.57 -15.13
C THR A 63 -30.97 33.46 -14.62
N ASN A 64 -31.92 33.62 -15.53
CA ASN A 64 -33.34 33.40 -15.27
C ASN A 64 -33.70 31.93 -14.97
N TYR A 65 -32.75 31.00 -15.11
CA TYR A 65 -32.91 29.58 -14.78
C TYR A 65 -32.32 29.21 -13.40
N GLY A 66 -32.01 30.22 -12.57
CA GLY A 66 -31.48 30.00 -11.23
C GLY A 66 -30.01 29.55 -11.20
N ARG A 67 -29.26 29.79 -12.29
CA ARG A 67 -27.82 29.51 -12.36
C ARG A 67 -27.01 30.76 -12.06
N VAL A 68 -25.93 30.60 -11.32
CA VAL A 68 -24.94 31.62 -11.03
C VAL A 68 -23.62 31.27 -11.71
N GLY A 69 -23.08 32.21 -12.48
CA GLY A 69 -21.76 32.14 -13.09
C GLY A 69 -20.83 33.18 -12.45
N ILE A 70 -19.61 32.79 -12.11
CA ILE A 70 -18.52 33.71 -11.71
C ILE A 70 -17.39 33.51 -12.72
N GLY A 71 -16.97 34.58 -13.40
CA GLY A 71 -16.01 34.48 -14.50
C GLY A 71 -16.59 33.91 -15.81
N THR A 72 -17.90 33.63 -15.88
CA THR A 72 -18.57 33.07 -17.07
C THR A 72 -19.99 33.62 -17.23
N ALA A 73 -20.37 33.94 -18.47
CA ALA A 73 -21.73 34.38 -18.83
C ALA A 73 -22.68 33.21 -19.12
N SER A 74 -22.14 31.99 -19.31
CA SER A 74 -22.88 30.80 -19.72
C SER A 74 -22.63 29.64 -18.75
N PRO A 75 -23.15 29.71 -17.51
CA PRO A 75 -22.96 28.65 -16.53
C PRO A 75 -23.61 27.33 -16.99
N SER A 76 -22.84 26.24 -17.00
CA SER A 76 -23.32 24.90 -17.34
C SER A 76 -24.07 24.23 -16.17
N GLU A 77 -23.73 24.63 -14.95
CA GLU A 77 -24.29 24.12 -13.69
C GLU A 77 -25.00 25.24 -12.89
N THR A 78 -25.68 24.87 -11.81
CA THR A 78 -26.35 25.83 -10.90
C THR A 78 -25.38 26.87 -10.34
N CYS A 79 -24.14 26.46 -10.04
CA CYS A 79 -23.05 27.36 -9.72
C CYS A 79 -21.84 26.96 -10.56
N HIS A 80 -21.35 27.86 -11.41
CA HIS A 80 -20.18 27.64 -12.25
C HIS A 80 -19.17 28.76 -12.01
N VAL A 81 -18.03 28.42 -11.41
CA VAL A 81 -16.90 29.33 -11.25
C VAL A 81 -15.85 28.98 -12.31
N LEU A 82 -15.63 29.89 -13.26
CA LEU A 82 -14.53 29.80 -14.21
C LEU A 82 -13.29 30.49 -13.62
N GLY A 83 -12.58 29.77 -12.76
CA GLY A 83 -11.40 30.28 -12.07
C GLY A 83 -11.10 29.55 -10.76
N SER A 84 -10.25 30.13 -9.92
CA SER A 84 -9.93 29.60 -8.60
C SER A 84 -11.03 29.95 -7.59
N THR A 85 -11.32 29.03 -6.68
CA THR A 85 -12.22 29.26 -5.55
C THR A 85 -11.46 28.98 -4.25
N LEU A 86 -11.43 29.95 -3.34
CA LEU A 86 -10.95 29.77 -1.96
C LEU A 86 -12.16 29.72 -1.04
N LEU A 87 -12.37 28.60 -0.36
CA LEU A 87 -13.42 28.41 0.63
C LEU A 87 -12.78 28.39 2.02
N GLN A 88 -13.02 29.42 2.83
CA GLN A 88 -12.57 29.49 4.21
C GLN A 88 -13.69 28.97 5.13
N GLY A 89 -13.47 27.81 5.75
CA GLY A 89 -14.45 27.14 6.61
C GLY A 89 -14.83 25.74 6.11
N ASN A 90 -15.87 25.16 6.73
CA ASN A 90 -16.34 23.81 6.39
C ASN A 90 -17.27 23.84 5.18
N THR A 91 -17.07 22.90 4.25
CA THR A 91 -17.98 22.66 3.13
C THR A 91 -18.73 21.36 3.35
N VAL A 92 -20.06 21.40 3.29
CA VAL A 92 -20.92 20.21 3.39
C VAL A 92 -21.40 19.81 2.01
N ILE A 93 -21.09 18.58 1.60
CA ILE A 93 -21.50 18.01 0.31
C ILE A 93 -22.35 16.77 0.60
N GLN A 94 -23.66 16.82 0.30
CA GLN A 94 -24.56 15.68 0.48
C GLN A 94 -24.49 14.66 -0.67
N GLY A 95 -23.93 15.07 -1.82
CA GLY A 95 -23.70 14.22 -2.98
C GLY A 95 -22.24 13.80 -3.13
N ASN A 96 -21.84 13.52 -4.37
CA ASN A 96 -20.46 13.15 -4.67
C ASN A 96 -19.57 14.40 -4.74
N LEU A 97 -18.34 14.29 -4.24
CA LEU A 97 -17.25 15.21 -4.56
C LEU A 97 -16.44 14.62 -5.70
N THR A 98 -16.27 15.35 -6.81
CA THR A 98 -15.50 14.89 -7.98
C THR A 98 -14.48 15.94 -8.39
N VAL A 99 -13.22 15.52 -8.55
CA VAL A 99 -12.14 16.30 -9.16
C VAL A 99 -11.77 15.63 -10.47
N ASN A 100 -11.84 16.35 -11.59
CA ASN A 100 -11.59 15.82 -12.93
C ASN A 100 -10.70 16.77 -13.74
N ASN A 101 -10.21 16.29 -14.88
CA ASN A 101 -9.42 17.06 -15.84
C ASN A 101 -10.17 17.33 -17.16
N GLY A 102 -11.51 17.33 -17.12
CA GLY A 102 -12.38 17.44 -18.30
C GLY A 102 -12.69 16.11 -19.00
N THR A 103 -11.80 15.10 -18.90
CA THR A 103 -12.00 13.79 -19.56
C THR A 103 -12.13 12.65 -18.55
N ASN A 104 -11.36 12.67 -17.47
CA ASN A 104 -11.29 11.61 -16.48
C ASN A 104 -11.44 12.15 -15.05
N ASN A 105 -12.10 11.39 -14.19
CA ASN A 105 -12.13 11.65 -12.76
C ASN A 105 -10.78 11.23 -12.14
N GLN A 106 -10.14 12.15 -11.42
CA GLN A 106 -8.85 11.93 -10.77
C GLN A 106 -8.99 11.58 -9.28
N PHE A 107 -9.99 12.17 -8.63
CA PHE A 107 -10.36 11.92 -7.25
C PHE A 107 -11.88 12.02 -7.09
N GLN A 108 -12.49 11.07 -6.40
CA GLN A 108 -13.92 11.06 -6.14
C GLN A 108 -14.23 10.51 -4.75
N VAL A 109 -15.12 11.18 -4.04
CA VAL A 109 -15.81 10.64 -2.87
C VAL A 109 -17.28 10.51 -3.23
N THR A 110 -17.79 9.30 -3.16
CA THR A 110 -19.18 9.00 -3.51
C THR A 110 -20.09 9.05 -2.28
N SER A 111 -21.39 9.20 -2.48
CA SER A 111 -22.39 9.31 -1.41
C SER A 111 -22.50 8.07 -0.51
N ASN A 112 -22.00 6.91 -0.94
CA ASN A 112 -21.94 5.69 -0.13
C ASN A 112 -20.61 5.52 0.62
N GLY A 113 -19.71 6.51 0.57
CA GLY A 113 -18.43 6.51 1.27
C GLY A 113 -17.27 5.86 0.51
N LEU A 114 -17.46 5.40 -0.74
CA LEU A 114 -16.34 4.93 -1.56
C LEU A 114 -15.46 6.11 -1.99
N LEU A 115 -14.17 6.02 -1.66
CA LEU A 115 -13.11 6.92 -2.11
C LEU A 115 -12.37 6.29 -3.29
N ILE A 116 -12.29 7.01 -4.40
CA ILE A 116 -11.58 6.62 -5.62
C ILE A 116 -10.49 7.66 -5.87
N ALA A 117 -9.25 7.20 -5.98
CA ALA A 117 -8.10 8.03 -6.29
C ALA A 117 -7.12 7.27 -7.18
N ARG A 118 -6.40 7.98 -8.05
CA ARG A 118 -5.36 7.38 -8.91
C ARG A 118 -4.13 6.92 -8.12
N GLN A 119 -3.74 7.69 -7.12
CA GLN A 119 -2.61 7.41 -6.22
C GLN A 119 -2.90 8.08 -4.88
N VAL A 120 -2.50 7.41 -3.80
CA VAL A 120 -2.63 7.92 -2.43
C VAL A 120 -1.29 7.74 -1.74
N ASP A 121 -0.60 8.85 -1.47
CA ASP A 121 0.62 8.84 -0.67
C ASP A 121 0.23 9.10 0.79
N VAL A 122 0.45 8.11 1.65
CA VAL A 122 0.15 8.22 3.08
C VAL A 122 1.43 8.62 3.81
N HIS A 123 1.44 9.81 4.39
CA HIS A 123 2.55 10.28 5.20
C HIS A 123 2.51 9.62 6.58
N LEU A 124 3.50 8.77 6.87
CA LEU A 124 3.70 8.11 8.15
C LEU A 124 4.94 8.71 8.81
N ASP A 125 4.82 9.10 10.07
CA ASP A 125 5.94 9.59 10.88
C ASP A 125 5.92 8.92 12.26
N PRO A 126 6.88 8.04 12.59
CA PRO A 126 7.99 7.55 11.76
C PRO A 126 7.58 6.40 10.81
N ILE A 127 8.29 6.24 9.70
CA ILE A 127 8.21 5.03 8.86
C ILE A 127 8.98 3.91 9.56
N PRO A 128 8.39 2.71 9.77
CA PRO A 128 9.11 1.60 10.34
C PRO A 128 10.17 1.09 9.35
N ASP A 129 11.44 1.32 9.67
CA ASP A 129 12.60 0.66 9.06
C ASP A 129 13.51 0.22 10.21
N TYR A 130 13.12 -0.85 10.91
CA TYR A 130 13.87 -1.32 12.08
C TYR A 130 14.03 -2.83 12.16
N VAL A 131 13.24 -3.64 11.45
CA VAL A 131 13.33 -5.11 11.56
C VAL A 131 14.67 -5.59 11.04
N PHE A 132 15.08 -5.16 9.85
CA PHE A 132 16.38 -5.53 9.29
C PHE A 132 17.56 -4.88 10.03
N HIS A 133 17.42 -3.62 10.46
CA HIS A 133 18.46 -2.96 11.26
C HIS A 133 18.70 -3.70 12.58
N ALA A 134 17.64 -4.10 13.28
CA ALA A 134 17.75 -4.91 14.49
C ALA A 134 18.33 -6.30 14.21
N ALA A 135 18.04 -6.92 13.07
CA ALA A 135 18.53 -8.25 12.74
C ALA A 135 20.03 -8.29 12.42
N PHE A 136 20.57 -7.25 11.77
CA PHE A 136 21.96 -7.25 11.29
C PHE A 136 22.91 -6.37 12.12
N ASN A 137 22.40 -5.51 13.00
CA ASN A 137 23.21 -4.64 13.85
C ASN A 137 22.86 -4.82 15.34
N LYS A 138 23.83 -5.28 16.14
CA LYS A 138 23.67 -5.54 17.58
C LYS A 138 23.38 -4.28 18.40
N ASP A 139 23.97 -3.14 18.03
CA ASP A 139 23.74 -1.87 18.71
C ASP A 139 22.32 -1.36 18.41
N SER A 140 21.84 -1.56 17.17
CA SER A 140 20.46 -1.25 16.78
C SER A 140 19.46 -2.16 17.47
N ALA A 141 19.75 -3.46 17.58
CA ALA A 141 18.90 -4.41 18.32
C ALA A 141 18.72 -3.99 19.79
N ALA A 142 19.80 -3.55 20.44
CA ALA A 142 19.76 -3.08 21.82
C ALA A 142 18.97 -1.78 21.98
N LEU A 143 19.10 -0.84 21.04
CA LEU A 143 18.33 0.41 21.02
C LEU A 143 16.82 0.16 20.90
N TYR A 144 16.40 -0.66 19.93
CA TYR A 144 14.99 -0.94 19.69
C TYR A 144 14.36 -1.79 20.80
N SER A 145 15.12 -2.73 21.38
CA SER A 145 14.66 -3.53 22.52
C SER A 145 14.52 -2.69 23.80
N LYS A 146 15.44 -1.73 24.03
CA LYS A 146 15.41 -0.85 25.23
C LYS A 146 14.32 0.22 25.15
N ALA A 147 14.00 0.69 23.94
CA ALA A 147 12.90 1.61 23.71
C ALA A 147 11.51 0.93 23.83
N GLY A 148 11.45 -0.41 23.96
CA GLY A 148 10.20 -1.16 23.92
C GLY A 148 9.55 -1.21 22.52
N ASN A 149 10.30 -0.80 21.50
CA ASN A 149 9.75 -0.52 20.17
C ASN A 149 9.67 -1.76 19.28
N TYR A 150 10.53 -2.77 19.50
CA TYR A 150 10.52 -3.97 18.68
C TYR A 150 11.29 -5.13 19.34
N LYS A 151 10.67 -6.31 19.38
CA LYS A 151 11.32 -7.59 19.72
C LYS A 151 10.86 -8.64 18.71
N MET A 152 11.79 -9.16 17.92
CA MET A 152 11.53 -10.29 17.03
C MET A 152 11.24 -11.55 17.88
N LEU A 153 10.08 -12.16 17.66
CA LEU A 153 9.67 -13.39 18.34
C LEU A 153 10.22 -14.61 17.60
N SER A 154 10.45 -15.69 18.34
CA SER A 154 10.74 -16.99 17.72
C SER A 154 9.48 -17.58 17.07
N LEU A 155 9.66 -18.50 16.11
CA LEU A 155 8.52 -19.20 15.48
C LEU A 155 7.65 -19.96 16.49
N TYR A 156 8.24 -20.45 17.58
CA TYR A 156 7.51 -21.10 18.68
C TYR A 156 6.66 -20.10 19.47
N GLU A 157 7.21 -18.94 19.83
CA GLU A 157 6.45 -17.87 20.50
C GLU A 157 5.31 -17.35 19.60
N ILE A 158 5.55 -17.26 18.28
CA ILE A 158 4.51 -16.86 17.30
C ILE A 158 3.42 -17.93 17.22
N ASP A 159 3.77 -19.21 17.14
CA ASP A 159 2.82 -20.33 17.11
C ASP A 159 1.91 -20.34 18.35
N ASP A 160 2.49 -20.19 19.54
CA ASP A 160 1.75 -20.09 20.80
C ASP A 160 0.81 -18.87 20.82
N PHE A 161 1.29 -17.72 20.33
CA PHE A 161 0.47 -16.51 20.26
C PHE A 161 -0.71 -16.68 19.31
N VAL A 162 -0.48 -17.18 18.09
CA VAL A 162 -1.51 -17.33 17.06
C VAL A 162 -2.55 -18.38 17.48
N LYS A 163 -2.14 -19.47 18.12
CA LYS A 163 -3.07 -20.46 18.70
C LYS A 163 -4.00 -19.87 19.75
N LYS A 164 -3.49 -18.95 20.56
CA LYS A 164 -4.26 -18.33 21.66
C LYS A 164 -5.12 -17.15 21.21
N HIS A 165 -4.61 -16.33 20.30
CA HIS A 165 -5.20 -15.04 19.95
C HIS A 165 -5.84 -15.00 18.56
N HIS A 166 -5.55 -15.97 17.69
CA HIS A 166 -6.09 -16.06 16.32
C HIS A 166 -5.80 -14.83 15.42
N HIS A 167 -4.77 -14.06 15.74
CA HIS A 167 -4.25 -12.98 14.91
C HIS A 167 -2.73 -12.86 15.12
N LEU A 168 -2.05 -12.12 14.24
CA LEU A 168 -0.62 -11.89 14.35
C LEU A 168 -0.30 -10.91 15.51
N PRO A 169 0.85 -11.09 16.19
CA PRO A 169 1.34 -10.10 17.14
C PRO A 169 1.45 -8.70 16.52
N GLY A 170 1.01 -7.67 17.24
CA GLY A 170 1.08 -6.29 16.76
C GLY A 170 0.02 -5.88 15.73
N ILE A 171 -0.81 -6.83 15.24
CA ILE A 171 -2.01 -6.55 14.43
C ILE A 171 -3.23 -6.62 15.34
N LYS A 172 -4.19 -5.69 15.19
CA LYS A 172 -5.44 -5.71 15.96
C LYS A 172 -6.29 -6.92 15.52
N SER A 173 -7.03 -7.50 16.46
CA SER A 173 -7.98 -8.57 16.15
C SER A 173 -9.16 -8.05 15.31
N ALA A 174 -9.87 -8.97 14.65
CA ALA A 174 -11.11 -8.64 13.94
C ALA A 174 -12.12 -7.91 14.83
N SER A 175 -12.34 -8.42 16.06
CA SER A 175 -13.24 -7.79 17.04
C SER A 175 -12.85 -6.35 17.41
N GLN A 176 -11.54 -6.07 17.48
CA GLN A 176 -11.04 -4.72 17.76
C GLN A 176 -11.30 -3.80 16.57
N TYR A 177 -11.06 -4.25 15.34
CA TYR A 177 -11.39 -3.46 14.15
C TYR A 177 -12.89 -3.21 14.01
N GLU A 178 -13.73 -4.21 14.31
CA GLU A 178 -15.18 -4.06 14.33
C GLU A 178 -15.64 -3.03 15.37
N SER A 179 -15.05 -3.06 16.58
CA SER A 179 -15.39 -2.10 17.64
C SER A 179 -15.00 -0.66 17.30
N ILE A 180 -13.89 -0.47 16.57
CA ILE A 180 -13.39 0.85 16.14
C ILE A 180 -14.16 1.33 14.88
N GLY A 181 -14.66 0.40 14.06
CA GLY A 181 -15.40 0.67 12.82
C GLY A 181 -14.58 1.27 11.69
N THR A 182 -13.27 1.49 11.89
CA THR A 182 -12.37 2.12 10.93
C THR A 182 -11.00 1.45 10.96
N VAL A 183 -10.28 1.53 9.84
CA VAL A 183 -8.91 1.03 9.69
C VAL A 183 -8.05 2.15 9.11
N ASN A 184 -6.94 2.46 9.77
CA ASN A 184 -5.94 3.35 9.21
C ASN A 184 -5.11 2.56 8.19
N LEU A 185 -5.27 2.87 6.90
CA LEU A 185 -4.56 2.17 5.82
C LEU A 185 -3.03 2.33 5.90
N GLY A 186 -2.55 3.48 6.37
CA GLY A 186 -1.11 3.72 6.54
C GLY A 186 -0.53 2.86 7.66
N GLU A 187 -1.14 2.90 8.85
CA GLU A 187 -0.71 2.11 10.00
C GLU A 187 -0.76 0.60 9.70
N LEU A 188 -1.83 0.13 9.04
CA LEU A 188 -1.94 -1.27 8.64
C LEU A 188 -0.85 -1.67 7.64
N ASN A 189 -0.61 -0.87 6.60
CA ASN A 189 0.43 -1.16 5.61
C ASN A 189 1.83 -1.18 6.24
N ALA A 190 2.11 -0.24 7.15
CA ALA A 190 3.36 -0.21 7.92
C ALA A 190 3.52 -1.49 8.77
N LYS A 191 2.46 -1.93 9.45
CA LYS A 191 2.50 -3.16 10.25
C LYS A 191 2.63 -4.42 9.39
N LEU A 192 1.99 -4.45 8.22
CA LEU A 192 2.16 -5.55 7.26
C LEU A 192 3.59 -5.62 6.74
N LEU A 193 4.23 -4.47 6.45
CA LEU A 193 5.63 -4.42 6.06
C LEU A 193 6.53 -5.02 7.15
N GLU A 194 6.36 -4.61 8.41
CA GLU A 194 7.08 -5.19 9.56
C GLU A 194 6.97 -6.72 9.59
N LYS A 195 5.77 -7.28 9.33
CA LYS A 195 5.55 -8.74 9.33
C LYS A 195 6.14 -9.45 8.12
N ILE A 196 6.20 -8.80 6.97
CA ILE A 196 6.89 -9.33 5.80
C ILE A 196 8.41 -9.39 6.06
N GLU A 197 8.98 -8.38 6.71
CA GLU A 197 10.40 -8.37 7.06
C GLU A 197 10.75 -9.47 8.09
N GLU A 198 9.93 -9.64 9.14
CA GLU A 198 10.05 -10.74 10.11
C GLU A 198 10.00 -12.11 9.42
N LEU A 199 9.01 -12.33 8.55
CA LEU A 199 8.85 -13.57 7.80
C LEU A 199 10.04 -13.84 6.89
N THR A 200 10.58 -12.81 6.25
CA THR A 200 11.75 -12.91 5.37
C THR A 200 12.98 -13.37 6.16
N LEU A 201 13.21 -12.82 7.35
CA LEU A 201 14.30 -13.23 8.23
C LEU A 201 14.16 -14.68 8.71
N HIS A 202 12.95 -15.09 9.11
CA HIS A 202 12.70 -16.49 9.48
C HIS A 202 12.94 -17.44 8.30
N THR A 203 12.52 -17.07 7.09
CA THR A 203 12.72 -17.87 5.88
C THR A 203 14.21 -18.02 5.55
N ILE A 204 14.99 -16.93 5.65
CA ILE A 204 16.45 -16.98 5.47
C ILE A 204 17.09 -17.90 6.51
N SER A 205 16.65 -17.84 7.78
CA SER A 205 17.14 -18.72 8.84
C SER A 205 16.85 -20.19 8.52
N GLN A 206 15.61 -20.50 8.12
CA GLN A 206 15.21 -21.85 7.74
C GLN A 206 16.01 -22.37 6.54
N GLN A 207 16.26 -21.54 5.52
CA GLN A 207 17.07 -21.95 4.37
C GLN A 207 18.50 -22.32 4.78
N ARG A 208 19.12 -21.54 5.68
CA ARG A 208 20.45 -21.86 6.21
C ARG A 208 20.48 -23.18 6.98
N GLU A 209 19.44 -23.47 7.75
CA GLU A 209 19.32 -24.75 8.45
C GLU A 209 19.16 -25.92 7.45
N ILE A 210 18.35 -25.75 6.41
CA ILE A 210 18.18 -26.75 5.35
C ILE A 210 19.51 -27.02 4.64
N ASP A 211 20.27 -25.99 4.30
CA ASP A 211 21.56 -26.13 3.64
C ASP A 211 22.58 -26.84 4.56
N ASN A 212 22.59 -26.50 5.86
CA ASN A 212 23.41 -27.21 6.84
C ASN A 212 23.03 -28.70 6.96
N LEU A 213 21.74 -29.01 6.97
CA LEU A 213 21.25 -30.38 7.02
C LEU A 213 21.66 -31.16 5.76
N LYS A 214 21.58 -30.54 4.57
CA LYS A 214 22.04 -31.14 3.31
C LYS A 214 23.55 -31.42 3.32
N ASP A 215 24.37 -30.46 3.76
CA ASP A 215 25.82 -30.63 3.87
C ASP A 215 26.19 -31.78 4.83
N ARG A 216 25.44 -31.92 5.93
CA ARG A 216 25.63 -33.02 6.89
C ARG A 216 25.23 -34.36 6.29
N LEU A 217 24.14 -34.41 5.52
CA LEU A 217 23.72 -35.63 4.82
C LEU A 217 24.77 -36.06 3.80
N GLU A 218 25.31 -35.14 2.99
CA GLU A 218 26.36 -35.46 2.01
C GLU A 218 27.64 -35.99 2.69
N LYS A 219 28.04 -35.40 3.82
CA LYS A 219 29.18 -35.89 4.63
C LYS A 219 28.95 -37.28 5.20
N LEU A 220 27.73 -37.59 5.64
CA LEU A 220 27.38 -38.92 6.15
C LEU A 220 27.36 -39.96 5.02
N GLU A 221 26.80 -39.63 3.86
CA GLU A 221 26.77 -40.49 2.68
C GLU A 221 28.19 -40.80 2.19
N THR A 222 29.04 -39.79 2.03
CA THR A 222 30.45 -39.98 1.62
C THR A 222 31.25 -40.81 2.63
N THR A 223 31.02 -40.61 3.93
CA THR A 223 31.66 -41.43 4.99
C THR A 223 31.18 -42.88 4.95
N SER A 224 29.89 -43.12 4.68
CA SER A 224 29.33 -44.47 4.56
C SER A 224 29.85 -45.21 3.33
N VAL A 225 30.04 -44.51 2.21
CA VAL A 225 30.65 -45.05 0.98
C VAL A 225 32.14 -45.35 1.21
N ALA A 226 32.86 -44.46 1.89
CA ALA A 226 34.27 -44.69 2.25
C ALA A 226 34.44 -45.86 3.24
N HIS A 227 33.48 -46.10 4.13
CA HIS A 227 33.47 -47.26 5.03
C HIS A 227 33.22 -48.58 4.29
N ASN A 228 32.33 -48.59 3.29
CA ASN A 228 32.10 -49.75 2.42
C ASN A 228 33.26 -50.05 1.44
N ILE A 229 34.20 -49.12 1.27
CA ILE A 229 35.39 -49.27 0.42
C ILE A 229 36.68 -49.46 1.25
N GLN A 230 36.61 -49.47 2.59
CA GLN A 230 37.76 -49.90 3.39
C GLN A 230 38.11 -51.35 2.97
N PRO A 231 39.30 -51.61 2.40
CA PRO A 231 39.65 -52.96 2.02
C PRO A 231 39.64 -53.78 3.30
N TYR A 232 38.87 -54.87 3.30
CA TYR A 232 39.01 -55.94 4.29
C TYR A 232 40.51 -56.24 4.35
N LYS A 233 41.19 -55.70 5.36
CA LYS A 233 42.64 -55.70 5.47
C LYS A 233 43.00 -57.16 5.59
N SER A 234 43.46 -57.76 4.50
CA SER A 234 43.93 -59.14 4.48
C SER A 234 45.01 -59.22 5.54
N GLN A 235 44.70 -59.83 6.68
CA GLN A 235 45.74 -60.39 7.53
C GLN A 235 46.60 -61.23 6.60
N SER A 236 47.88 -60.90 6.57
CA SER A 236 48.90 -61.39 5.66
C SER A 236 48.77 -62.89 5.36
N MET A 237 48.10 -63.22 4.25
CA MET A 237 48.13 -64.55 3.63
C MET A 237 49.55 -64.92 3.14
N THR A 238 50.48 -63.96 3.15
CA THR A 238 51.91 -64.20 2.90
C THR A 238 52.59 -65.04 3.99
N GLY A 239 52.16 -64.95 5.25
CA GLY A 239 52.76 -65.75 6.33
C GLY A 239 52.34 -67.22 6.32
N VAL A 240 51.06 -67.49 6.01
CA VAL A 240 50.50 -68.85 6.02
C VAL A 240 50.91 -69.64 4.78
N VAL A 241 51.01 -68.99 3.62
CA VAL A 241 51.45 -69.65 2.37
C VAL A 241 52.94 -70.00 2.43
N LEU A 242 53.79 -69.15 3.02
CA LEU A 242 55.22 -69.43 3.17
C LEU A 242 55.48 -70.59 4.14
N ALA A 243 54.70 -70.69 5.24
CA ALA A 243 54.78 -71.80 6.17
C ALA A 243 54.31 -73.13 5.54
N ALA A 244 53.25 -73.11 4.73
CA ALA A 244 52.75 -74.30 4.04
C ALA A 244 53.74 -74.83 2.98
N VAL A 245 54.41 -73.95 2.24
CA VAL A 245 55.43 -74.34 1.24
C VAL A 245 56.69 -74.88 1.90
N ALA A 246 57.10 -74.33 3.04
CA ALA A 246 58.26 -74.84 3.79
C ALA A 246 58.00 -76.23 4.39
N ILE A 247 56.79 -76.50 4.88
CA ILE A 247 56.42 -77.82 5.42
C ILE A 247 56.35 -78.87 4.29
N PHE A 248 55.86 -78.50 3.11
CA PHE A 248 55.77 -79.42 1.97
C PHE A 248 57.15 -79.79 1.39
N ALA A 249 58.11 -78.87 1.39
CA ALA A 249 59.48 -79.14 0.93
C ALA A 249 60.27 -80.07 1.88
N ILE A 250 60.03 -79.98 3.19
CA ILE A 250 60.68 -80.84 4.19
C ILE A 250 60.16 -82.29 4.12
N VAL A 251 58.87 -82.47 3.82
CA VAL A 251 58.23 -83.80 3.70
C VAL A 251 58.69 -84.56 2.45
N ILE A 252 59.00 -83.87 1.35
CA ILE A 252 59.46 -84.53 0.10
C ILE A 252 60.97 -84.82 0.11
N GLY A 253 61.77 -84.05 0.85
CA GLY A 253 63.24 -84.18 0.87
C GLY A 253 63.82 -85.33 1.72
N SER A 254 63.01 -86.04 2.50
CA SER A 254 63.50 -87.03 3.49
C SER A 254 63.08 -88.50 3.23
N GLY A 255 62.44 -88.80 2.10
CA GLY A 255 62.10 -90.16 1.68
C GLY A 255 63.25 -90.92 1.01
N ARG A 256 64.19 -91.48 1.79
CA ARG A 256 65.07 -92.58 1.36
C ARG A 256 64.21 -93.75 0.86
N PHE A 257 64.35 -94.15 -0.40
CA PHE A 257 64.08 -95.54 -0.81
C PHE A 257 65.22 -96.11 -1.65
N SER A 258 65.93 -97.03 -1.01
CA SER A 258 67.03 -97.84 -1.50
C SER A 258 66.54 -99.07 -2.27
N LYS A 259 67.24 -99.39 -3.38
CA LYS A 259 67.58 -100.72 -3.95
C LYS A 259 66.48 -101.79 -4.12
N LEU A 260 66.42 -102.34 -5.35
CA LEU A 260 66.32 -103.78 -5.73
C LEU A 260 66.38 -103.83 -7.28
N SER A 261 67.46 -104.21 -7.99
CA SER A 261 68.22 -105.47 -8.14
C SER A 261 67.52 -106.61 -8.91
N LYS A 262 68.04 -106.88 -10.13
CA LYS A 262 68.00 -108.11 -10.96
C LYS A 262 66.60 -108.52 -11.49
N LYS A 263 66.42 -108.98 -12.73
CA LYS A 263 67.27 -109.72 -13.66
C LYS A 263 66.77 -109.47 -15.09
#